data_AF-A0A0Q6AHD8-F1
#
_entry.id   AF-A0A0Q6AHD8-F1
#
_cell.length_a   1.000
_cell.length_b   1.000
_cell.length_c   1.000
_cell.angle_alpha   90.00
_cell.angle_beta   90.00
_cell.angle_gamma   90.00
#
_symmetry.space_group_name_H-M   'P 1'
#
loop_
_entity.id
_entity.type
_entity.pdbx_description
1 polymer ?
#
loop_
_entity_poly.entity_id
_entity_poly.type
_entity_poly.pdbx_seq_one_letter_code
_entity_poly.pdbx_strand_id
1 'polypeptide(L)'
;MIPIAISRLETDDEIEIVERKGIGHPDTICDALAEMLSRNLCREYQKQFGRVLHHNVDKALLCGGQAVPAFGGGTVTVPIRIFLAGRAIAEFGSVTVPIDTIAVEGSKSWLKANLHALDVDRHVRIEALVRPGSHDLRSIYSRRRIEDIPLANDTSFGVGHAPLSPLERLVRAIEQRLNGRDRGSDHPAWGEDIKIMAVRNGSHLDLTIACAMIGGFLAGIDDYLEEKSALAARVRDCASQYGFPECHIAINAADDPASGSVYLTVTGTSAEAGDDGQVGRGNRVNGLITPCRPMSLEAAAGKNPVSHVGKIYNVLATQLAETLVSAIADIDHAHCLLVSKIGAPISEPALVHLRLATRNGASLAQLRNPVEALVSDGLSRTPELVARLAAGTVDVF
;
A
#
# COMPACT_ATOMS: atom_id res chain seq x y z
N MET A 1 28.81 -15.78 -3.69
CA MET A 1 28.91 -14.34 -3.38
C MET A 1 27.80 -13.64 -4.14
N ILE A 2 26.97 -12.88 -3.44
CA ILE A 2 25.82 -12.18 -4.02
C ILE A 2 26.34 -10.98 -4.83
N PRO A 3 25.99 -10.81 -6.12
CA PRO A 3 26.45 -9.67 -6.91
C PRO A 3 25.86 -8.35 -6.37
N ILE A 4 26.72 -7.46 -5.87
CA ILE A 4 26.34 -6.11 -5.40
C ILE A 4 26.96 -5.07 -6.36
N ALA A 5 26.09 -4.37 -7.09
CA ALA A 5 26.45 -3.26 -7.95
C ALA A 5 26.15 -1.93 -7.26
N ILE A 6 27.13 -1.03 -7.22
CA ILE A 6 26.98 0.31 -6.63
C ILE A 6 27.25 1.34 -7.72
N SER A 7 26.35 2.31 -7.86
CA SER A 7 26.41 3.37 -8.88
C SER A 7 25.95 4.71 -8.31
N ARG A 8 26.18 5.79 -9.05
CA ARG A 8 25.81 7.15 -8.62
C ARG A 8 24.30 7.38 -8.79
N LEU A 9 23.72 8.09 -7.82
CA LEU A 9 22.39 8.67 -7.89
C LEU A 9 22.52 10.19 -8.03
N GLU A 10 21.73 10.74 -8.95
CA GLU A 10 21.50 12.18 -9.05
C GLU A 10 20.16 12.47 -8.37
N THR A 11 20.09 13.58 -7.63
CA THR A 11 18.96 13.91 -6.74
C THR A 11 18.33 15.26 -7.02
N ASP A 12 18.81 15.96 -8.05
CA ASP A 12 18.31 17.28 -8.43
C ASP A 12 17.21 17.11 -9.49
N ASP A 13 15.97 17.06 -9.02
CA ASP A 13 14.78 16.97 -9.87
C ASP A 13 13.91 18.22 -9.64
N GLU A 14 13.88 19.11 -10.63
CA GLU A 14 13.04 20.31 -10.65
C GLU A 14 11.55 19.94 -10.63
N ILE A 15 11.20 18.82 -11.27
CA ILE A 15 9.83 18.30 -11.38
C ILE A 15 9.69 17.05 -10.50
N GLU A 16 8.66 17.04 -9.65
CA GLU A 16 8.34 15.89 -8.83
C GLU A 16 6.83 15.67 -8.74
N ILE A 17 6.40 14.43 -8.92
CA ILE A 17 4.99 14.05 -8.87
C ILE A 17 4.84 12.93 -7.85
N VAL A 18 3.89 13.08 -6.94
CA VAL A 18 3.57 12.08 -5.92
C VAL A 18 2.05 11.95 -5.82
N GLU A 19 1.57 10.71 -5.87
CA GLU A 19 0.17 10.37 -5.62
C GLU A 19 0.06 9.43 -4.42
N ARG A 20 -1.04 9.56 -3.66
CA ARG A 20 -1.47 8.56 -2.68
C ARG A 20 -2.97 8.35 -2.78
N LYS A 21 -3.36 7.08 -2.84
CA LYS A 21 -4.75 6.63 -2.74
C LYS A 21 -5.02 6.21 -1.30
N GLY A 22 -5.90 6.93 -0.62
CA GLY A 22 -6.26 6.70 0.78
C GLY A 22 -7.05 5.42 1.00
N ILE A 23 -7.32 5.11 2.27
CA ILE A 23 -7.88 3.80 2.67
C ILE A 23 -9.26 3.49 2.10
N GLY A 24 -10.08 4.49 1.80
CA GLY A 24 -11.41 4.31 1.19
C GLY A 24 -11.41 4.30 -0.33
N HIS A 25 -10.26 4.53 -0.98
CA HIS A 25 -10.16 4.43 -2.43
C HIS A 25 -10.34 2.96 -2.87
N PRO A 26 -11.13 2.65 -3.92
CA PRO A 26 -11.43 1.28 -4.36
C PRO A 26 -10.20 0.36 -4.50
N ASP A 27 -9.13 0.83 -5.15
CA ASP A 27 -7.87 0.06 -5.26
C ASP A 27 -7.24 -0.26 -3.90
N THR A 28 -7.20 0.71 -2.97
CA THR A 28 -6.63 0.52 -1.64
C THR A 28 -7.47 -0.42 -0.79
N ILE A 29 -8.81 -0.39 -0.95
CA ILE A 29 -9.71 -1.38 -0.34
C ILE A 29 -9.33 -2.78 -0.84
N CYS A 30 -9.15 -2.97 -2.15
CA CYS A 30 -8.72 -4.26 -2.70
C CYS A 30 -7.38 -4.74 -2.11
N ASP A 31 -6.38 -3.88 -2.05
CA ASP A 31 -5.08 -4.18 -1.44
C ASP A 31 -5.23 -4.57 0.04
N ALA A 32 -6.01 -3.81 0.80
CA ALA A 32 -6.23 -4.08 2.21
C ALA A 32 -6.95 -5.41 2.48
N LEU A 33 -7.98 -5.72 1.70
CA LEU A 33 -8.74 -6.96 1.85
C LEU A 33 -7.92 -8.20 1.44
N ALA A 34 -7.12 -8.09 0.37
CA ALA A 34 -6.21 -9.15 -0.05
C ALA A 34 -5.13 -9.41 1.00
N GLU A 35 -4.52 -8.35 1.56
CA GLU A 35 -3.53 -8.47 2.62
C GLU A 35 -4.13 -9.02 3.92
N MET A 36 -5.35 -8.59 4.28
CA MET A 36 -6.07 -9.12 5.44
C MET A 36 -6.34 -10.62 5.30
N LEU A 37 -6.77 -11.08 4.11
CA LEU A 37 -6.95 -12.50 3.84
C LEU A 37 -5.63 -13.27 3.98
N SER A 38 -4.52 -12.76 3.43
CA SER A 38 -3.20 -13.39 3.60
C SER A 38 -2.78 -13.48 5.06
N ARG A 39 -2.92 -12.40 5.84
CA ARG A 39 -2.58 -12.37 7.27
C ARG A 39 -3.42 -13.34 8.09
N ASN A 40 -4.73 -13.42 7.81
CA ASN A 40 -5.61 -14.34 8.51
C ASN A 40 -5.31 -15.80 8.14
N LEU A 41 -4.99 -16.09 6.87
CA LEU A 41 -4.51 -17.41 6.46
C LEU A 41 -3.19 -17.78 7.15
N CYS A 42 -2.23 -16.85 7.23
CA CYS A 42 -0.98 -17.06 7.98
C CYS A 42 -1.26 -17.43 9.43
N ARG A 43 -2.13 -16.68 10.12
CA ARG A 43 -2.51 -16.93 11.51
C ARG A 43 -3.17 -18.31 11.67
N GLU A 44 -4.10 -18.66 10.79
CA GLU A 44 -4.81 -19.94 10.85
C GLU A 44 -3.86 -21.11 10.58
N TYR A 45 -3.01 -21.01 9.56
CA TYR A 45 -2.01 -22.03 9.26
C TYR A 45 -1.00 -22.19 10.40
N GLN A 46 -0.52 -21.09 10.98
CA GLN A 46 0.39 -21.13 12.12
C GLN A 46 -0.26 -21.80 13.33
N LYS A 47 -1.51 -21.46 13.63
CA LYS A 47 -2.28 -22.04 14.74
C LYS A 47 -2.53 -23.54 14.57
N GLN A 48 -2.94 -23.97 13.38
CA GLN A 48 -3.31 -25.38 13.15
C GLN A 48 -2.11 -26.29 12.84
N PHE A 49 -1.09 -25.78 12.16
CA PHE A 49 -0.02 -26.60 11.57
C PHE A 49 1.39 -26.20 12.03
N GLY A 50 1.52 -25.19 12.89
CA GLY A 50 2.82 -24.69 13.38
C GLY A 50 3.68 -24.00 12.32
N ARG A 51 3.14 -23.81 11.10
CA ARG A 51 3.82 -23.16 9.98
C ARG A 51 2.82 -22.57 9.00
N VAL A 52 3.21 -21.49 8.34
CA VAL A 52 2.47 -20.93 7.22
C VAL A 52 2.53 -21.88 6.02
N LEU A 53 1.37 -22.18 5.42
CA LEU A 53 1.26 -22.97 4.20
C LEU A 53 1.19 -22.06 2.95
N HIS A 54 1.44 -22.66 1.78
CA HIS A 54 1.40 -21.96 0.50
C HIS A 54 0.02 -21.34 0.25
N HIS A 55 0.02 -20.05 -0.06
CA HIS A 55 -1.12 -19.31 -0.58
C HIS A 55 -0.61 -18.15 -1.44
N ASN A 56 -1.45 -17.54 -2.26
CA ASN A 56 -1.25 -16.27 -2.96
C ASN A 56 -2.63 -15.73 -3.31
N VAL A 57 -3.11 -14.76 -2.54
CA VAL A 57 -4.47 -14.19 -2.62
C VAL A 57 -4.41 -12.72 -3.04
N ASP A 58 -3.40 -12.38 -3.83
CA ASP A 58 -3.08 -11.06 -4.37
C ASP A 58 -3.94 -10.70 -5.59
N LYS A 59 -5.16 -11.23 -5.67
CA LYS A 59 -6.12 -10.96 -6.75
C LYS A 59 -7.45 -10.61 -6.12
N ALA A 60 -7.78 -9.32 -6.10
CA ALA A 60 -9.14 -8.89 -5.79
C ALA A 60 -9.64 -7.91 -6.84
N LEU A 61 -10.94 -7.96 -7.08
CA LEU A 61 -11.68 -7.01 -7.91
C LEU A 61 -12.84 -6.48 -7.08
N LEU A 62 -12.92 -5.17 -6.93
CA LEU A 62 -14.08 -4.46 -6.44
C LEU A 62 -14.82 -3.93 -7.66
N CYS A 63 -16.08 -4.32 -7.80
CA CYS A 63 -17.01 -3.75 -8.76
C CYS A 63 -17.91 -2.74 -8.05
N GLY A 64 -17.93 -1.52 -8.56
CA GLY A 64 -18.70 -0.43 -8.00
C GLY A 64 -20.20 -0.74 -7.94
N GLY A 65 -20.85 -0.21 -6.90
CA GLY A 65 -22.29 -0.25 -6.72
C GLY A 65 -23.01 0.85 -7.49
N GLN A 66 -24.22 1.14 -7.04
CA GLN A 66 -24.96 2.35 -7.41
C GLN A 66 -25.54 2.99 -6.15
N ALA A 67 -25.49 4.31 -6.09
CA ALA A 67 -26.05 5.09 -4.99
C ALA A 67 -26.73 6.35 -5.50
N VAL A 68 -27.63 6.86 -4.67
CA VAL A 68 -28.27 8.17 -4.83
C VAL A 68 -27.87 9.00 -3.61
N PRO A 69 -26.70 9.65 -3.63
CA PRO A 69 -26.27 10.54 -2.55
C PRO A 69 -27.14 11.79 -2.51
N ALA A 70 -27.41 12.29 -1.30
CA ALA A 70 -28.19 13.50 -1.09
C ALA A 70 -27.76 14.21 0.21
N PHE A 71 -27.97 15.51 0.29
CA PHE A 71 -27.83 16.20 1.58
C PHE A 71 -28.86 15.66 2.58
N GLY A 72 -28.43 15.45 3.82
CA GLY A 72 -29.20 14.81 4.89
C GLY A 72 -29.32 13.29 4.74
N GLY A 73 -28.65 12.66 3.78
CA GLY A 73 -28.64 11.20 3.65
C GLY A 73 -28.31 10.67 2.25
N GLY A 74 -29.23 9.89 1.70
CA GLY A 74 -29.06 9.16 0.44
C GLY A 74 -29.22 7.66 0.62
N THR A 75 -29.08 6.90 -0.46
CA THR A 75 -29.30 5.45 -0.42
C THR A 75 -28.43 4.72 -1.43
N VAL A 76 -27.79 3.64 -0.99
CA VAL A 76 -27.14 2.67 -1.89
C VAL A 76 -28.24 1.78 -2.51
N THR A 77 -28.39 1.85 -3.84
CA THR A 77 -29.42 1.12 -4.60
C THR A 77 -28.92 -0.22 -5.12
N VAL A 78 -27.62 -0.31 -5.43
CA VAL A 78 -26.95 -1.56 -5.80
C VAL A 78 -25.70 -1.72 -4.95
N PRO A 79 -25.55 -2.84 -4.21
CA PRO A 79 -24.40 -3.03 -3.33
C PRO A 79 -23.11 -3.21 -4.14
N ILE A 80 -22.00 -2.77 -3.55
CA ILE A 80 -20.63 -3.02 -4.02
C ILE A 80 -20.40 -4.54 -4.04
N ARG A 81 -19.77 -5.06 -5.09
CA ARG A 81 -19.40 -6.47 -5.17
C ARG A 81 -17.89 -6.63 -5.12
N ILE A 82 -17.40 -7.44 -4.20
CA ILE A 82 -15.97 -7.67 -4.00
C ILE A 82 -15.66 -9.15 -4.22
N PHE A 83 -14.78 -9.43 -5.16
CA PHE A 83 -14.31 -10.76 -5.47
C PHE A 83 -12.88 -10.93 -4.95
N LEU A 84 -12.67 -11.87 -4.03
CA LEU A 84 -11.36 -12.23 -3.51
C LEU A 84 -10.92 -13.55 -4.13
N ALA A 85 -9.95 -13.49 -5.05
CA ALA A 85 -9.46 -14.63 -5.80
C ALA A 85 -8.01 -14.97 -5.41
N GLY A 86 -7.60 -16.19 -5.75
CA GLY A 86 -6.21 -16.60 -5.58
C GLY A 86 -6.06 -18.08 -5.31
N ARG A 87 -4.92 -18.42 -4.71
CA ARG A 87 -4.53 -19.78 -4.40
C ARG A 87 -4.33 -19.96 -2.90
N ALA A 88 -4.84 -21.03 -2.30
CA ALA A 88 -4.55 -21.38 -0.91
C ALA A 88 -4.75 -22.88 -0.67
N ILE A 89 -4.13 -23.40 0.38
CA ILE A 89 -4.31 -24.79 0.81
C ILE A 89 -5.56 -24.87 1.68
N ALA A 90 -6.63 -25.44 1.13
CA ALA A 90 -7.90 -25.65 1.83
C ALA A 90 -7.90 -26.93 2.69
N GLU A 91 -7.11 -27.93 2.30
CA GLU A 91 -7.05 -29.22 2.98
C GLU A 91 -5.59 -29.60 3.23
N PHE A 92 -5.27 -29.95 4.47
CA PHE A 92 -3.95 -30.41 4.86
C PHE A 92 -4.07 -31.57 5.87
N GLY A 93 -3.71 -32.77 5.44
CA GLY A 93 -3.99 -33.98 6.21
C GLY A 93 -5.50 -34.23 6.27
N SER A 94 -6.03 -34.43 7.49
CA SER A 94 -7.47 -34.59 7.74
C SER A 94 -8.20 -33.28 8.06
N VAL A 95 -7.49 -32.13 8.03
CA VAL A 95 -8.04 -30.85 8.47
C VAL A 95 -8.41 -29.99 7.28
N THR A 96 -9.62 -29.44 7.32
CA THR A 96 -10.13 -28.46 6.35
C THR A 96 -10.03 -27.06 6.94
N VAL A 97 -9.43 -26.13 6.19
CA VAL A 97 -9.30 -24.72 6.52
C VAL A 97 -10.47 -23.96 5.90
N PRO A 98 -11.26 -23.21 6.70
CA PRO A 98 -12.47 -22.54 6.22
C PRO A 98 -12.13 -21.22 5.49
N ILE A 99 -11.52 -21.32 4.31
CA ILE A 99 -11.00 -20.18 3.55
C ILE A 99 -12.10 -19.14 3.27
N ASP A 100 -13.28 -19.58 2.85
CA ASP A 100 -14.38 -18.67 2.50
C ASP A 100 -14.85 -17.87 3.71
N THR A 101 -14.98 -18.51 4.87
CA THR A 101 -15.30 -17.84 6.14
C THR A 101 -14.22 -16.83 6.51
N ILE A 102 -12.95 -17.21 6.42
CA ILE A 102 -11.81 -16.32 6.72
C ILE A 102 -11.81 -15.09 5.81
N ALA A 103 -12.09 -15.27 4.52
CA ALA A 103 -12.14 -14.20 3.54
C ALA A 103 -13.31 -13.24 3.80
N VAL A 104 -14.52 -13.77 3.98
CA VAL A 104 -15.72 -12.95 4.18
C VAL A 104 -15.66 -12.21 5.51
N GLU A 105 -15.44 -12.93 6.62
CA GLU A 105 -15.44 -12.31 7.96
C GLU A 105 -14.29 -11.31 8.12
N GLY A 106 -13.08 -11.68 7.68
CA GLY A 106 -11.92 -10.78 7.74
C GLY A 106 -12.14 -9.50 6.95
N SER A 107 -12.78 -9.60 5.79
CA SER A 107 -13.08 -8.43 4.96
C SER A 107 -14.18 -7.56 5.56
N LYS A 108 -15.24 -8.17 6.09
CA LYS A 108 -16.29 -7.43 6.79
C LYS A 108 -15.74 -6.69 8.00
N SER A 109 -14.90 -7.34 8.81
CA SER A 109 -14.26 -6.70 9.96
C SER A 109 -13.40 -5.52 9.55
N TRP A 110 -12.61 -5.65 8.49
CA TRP A 110 -11.78 -4.55 8.01
C TRP A 110 -12.63 -3.37 7.52
N LEU A 111 -13.65 -3.61 6.69
CA LEU A 111 -14.54 -2.57 6.18
C LEU A 111 -15.26 -1.83 7.33
N LYS A 112 -15.82 -2.56 8.30
CA LYS A 112 -16.49 -1.97 9.48
C LYS A 112 -15.57 -1.11 10.32
N ALA A 113 -14.29 -1.50 10.42
CA ALA A 113 -13.31 -0.75 11.20
C ALA A 113 -12.73 0.46 10.46
N ASN A 114 -12.84 0.52 9.13
CA ASN A 114 -12.13 1.49 8.30
C ASN A 114 -13.02 2.40 7.45
N LEU A 115 -14.33 2.15 7.33
CA LEU A 115 -15.26 2.98 6.57
C LEU A 115 -16.49 3.28 7.43
N HIS A 116 -16.50 4.45 8.06
CA HIS A 116 -17.43 4.73 9.17
C HIS A 116 -18.90 4.90 8.75
N ALA A 117 -19.16 5.31 7.51
CA ALA A 117 -20.51 5.46 6.96
C ALA A 117 -20.98 4.26 6.10
N LEU A 118 -20.12 3.25 5.87
CA LEU A 118 -20.46 2.08 5.07
C LEU A 118 -21.13 1.00 5.93
N ASP A 119 -22.43 0.78 5.72
CA ASP A 119 -23.10 -0.43 6.23
C ASP A 119 -22.68 -1.66 5.41
N VAL A 120 -21.70 -2.40 5.91
CA VAL A 120 -21.13 -3.56 5.23
C VAL A 120 -22.14 -4.67 4.96
N ASP A 121 -23.10 -4.89 5.85
CA ASP A 121 -24.05 -6.00 5.71
C ASP A 121 -25.12 -5.68 4.65
N ARG A 122 -25.46 -4.40 4.48
CA ARG A 122 -26.41 -3.96 3.45
C ARG A 122 -25.73 -3.63 2.13
N HIS A 123 -24.64 -2.86 2.16
CA HIS A 123 -24.05 -2.20 1.00
C HIS A 123 -22.97 -3.02 0.29
N VAL A 124 -22.54 -4.16 0.83
CA VAL A 124 -21.44 -4.95 0.24
C VAL A 124 -21.83 -6.42 0.07
N ARG A 125 -21.36 -7.04 -1.01
CA ARG A 125 -21.38 -8.49 -1.23
C ARG A 125 -19.96 -8.97 -1.49
N ILE A 126 -19.52 -9.98 -0.76
CA ILE A 126 -18.14 -10.48 -0.81
C ILE A 126 -18.17 -11.94 -1.26
N GLU A 127 -17.39 -12.27 -2.29
CA GLU A 127 -17.30 -13.60 -2.88
C GLU A 127 -15.85 -14.09 -2.86
N ALA A 128 -15.62 -15.23 -2.21
CA ALA A 128 -14.32 -15.90 -2.20
C ALA A 128 -14.21 -16.87 -3.38
N LEU A 129 -13.28 -16.58 -4.28
CA LEU A 129 -12.94 -17.38 -5.47
C LEU A 129 -11.55 -18.02 -5.32
N VAL A 130 -11.18 -18.40 -4.10
CA VAL A 130 -9.88 -19.01 -3.79
C VAL A 130 -9.91 -20.50 -4.12
N ARG A 131 -8.86 -20.99 -4.79
CA ARG A 131 -8.74 -22.40 -5.24
C ARG A 131 -7.39 -23.00 -4.86
N PRO A 132 -7.19 -24.32 -4.91
CA PRO A 132 -5.87 -24.90 -4.71
C PRO A 132 -4.83 -24.36 -5.73
N GLY A 133 -3.57 -24.24 -5.29
CA GLY A 133 -2.43 -23.90 -6.16
C GLY A 133 -1.97 -25.09 -7.02
N SER A 134 -1.23 -24.82 -8.10
CA SER A 134 -0.67 -25.87 -8.96
C SER A 134 0.30 -26.78 -8.21
N HIS A 135 0.41 -28.03 -8.65
CA HIS A 135 1.28 -29.03 -8.01
C HIS A 135 2.75 -28.59 -8.00
N ASP A 136 3.24 -28.01 -9.10
CA ASP A 136 4.66 -27.62 -9.24
C ASP A 136 5.05 -26.50 -8.28
N LEU A 137 4.23 -25.44 -8.15
CA LEU A 137 4.49 -24.34 -7.21
C LEU A 137 4.35 -24.78 -5.75
N ARG A 138 3.40 -25.68 -5.46
CA ARG A 138 3.29 -26.31 -4.14
C ARG A 138 4.55 -27.13 -3.83
N SER A 139 5.10 -27.83 -4.83
CA SER A 139 6.31 -28.62 -4.67
C SER A 139 7.52 -27.73 -4.33
N ILE A 140 7.68 -26.58 -5.00
CA ILE A 140 8.74 -25.61 -4.69
C ILE A 140 8.60 -25.10 -3.25
N TYR A 141 7.39 -24.73 -2.82
CA TYR A 141 7.13 -24.29 -1.45
C TYR A 141 7.46 -25.37 -0.40
N SER A 142 7.22 -26.64 -0.73
CA SER A 142 7.51 -27.77 0.16
C SER A 142 8.97 -28.18 0.22
N ARG A 143 9.79 -27.79 -0.77
CA ARG A 143 11.23 -28.07 -0.81
C ARG A 143 11.96 -27.10 0.11
N ARG A 144 12.03 -27.43 1.40
CA ARG A 144 12.98 -26.80 2.32
C ARG A 144 14.38 -27.40 2.11
N ARG A 145 15.40 -26.56 1.94
CA ARG A 145 16.81 -27.01 1.94
C ARG A 145 17.35 -27.05 3.38
N ILE A 146 18.57 -27.56 3.50
CA ILE A 146 19.35 -27.89 4.72
C ILE A 146 19.39 -26.78 5.80
N GLU A 147 19.03 -25.53 5.48
CA GLU A 147 19.15 -24.34 6.36
C GLU A 147 17.81 -23.63 6.67
N ASP A 148 16.65 -24.26 6.41
CA ASP A 148 15.30 -23.71 6.68
C ASP A 148 14.91 -22.39 5.96
N ILE A 149 15.78 -21.83 5.11
CA ILE A 149 15.49 -20.63 4.30
C ILE A 149 14.53 -20.97 3.15
N PRO A 150 13.42 -20.23 2.98
CA PRO A 150 12.49 -20.44 1.87
C PRO A 150 13.13 -20.19 0.50
N LEU A 151 12.68 -20.94 -0.51
CA LEU A 151 13.04 -20.69 -1.91
C LEU A 151 12.09 -19.65 -2.52
N ALA A 152 12.62 -18.79 -3.37
CA ALA A 152 11.86 -17.83 -4.14
C ALA A 152 10.84 -18.54 -5.03
N ASN A 153 9.58 -18.13 -4.92
CA ASN A 153 8.48 -18.69 -5.69
C ASN A 153 8.46 -18.23 -7.16
N ASP A 154 9.16 -17.14 -7.48
CA ASP A 154 9.12 -16.46 -8.77
C ASP A 154 10.45 -15.74 -9.07
N THR A 155 10.62 -15.32 -10.33
CA THR A 155 11.66 -14.41 -10.80
C THR A 155 11.06 -13.01 -10.90
N SER A 156 11.16 -12.26 -9.81
CA SER A 156 10.59 -10.91 -9.68
C SER A 156 11.66 -9.94 -9.17
N PHE A 157 11.28 -8.68 -8.98
CA PHE A 157 12.14 -7.67 -8.42
C PHE A 157 11.41 -6.78 -7.41
N GLY A 158 12.15 -6.31 -6.42
CA GLY A 158 11.71 -5.34 -5.44
C GLY A 158 12.53 -4.06 -5.53
N VAL A 159 11.89 -2.93 -5.28
CA VAL A 159 12.50 -1.61 -5.32
C VAL A 159 12.13 -0.85 -4.06
N GLY A 160 13.07 -0.08 -3.52
CA GLY A 160 12.84 0.84 -2.43
C GLY A 160 13.83 2.00 -2.46
N HIS A 161 13.48 3.10 -1.80
CA HIS A 161 14.34 4.27 -1.72
C HIS A 161 14.24 4.94 -0.36
N ALA A 162 15.30 5.64 0.01
CA ALA A 162 15.36 6.46 1.21
C ALA A 162 16.32 7.65 1.04
N PRO A 163 16.13 8.74 1.81
CA PRO A 163 14.89 9.06 2.52
C PRO A 163 13.76 9.32 1.53
N LEU A 164 12.51 9.34 2.03
CA LEU A 164 11.42 9.95 1.28
C LEU A 164 11.71 11.45 1.10
N SER A 165 11.38 12.02 -0.05
CA SER A 165 11.52 13.46 -0.31
C SER A 165 10.58 14.30 0.58
N PRO A 166 10.79 15.62 0.70
CA PRO A 166 9.82 16.49 1.38
C PRO A 166 8.39 16.37 0.83
N LEU A 167 8.23 16.26 -0.49
CA LEU A 167 6.93 16.12 -1.13
C LEU A 167 6.28 14.75 -0.83
N GLU A 168 7.06 13.67 -0.92
CA GLU A 168 6.63 12.32 -0.57
C GLU A 168 6.16 12.23 0.88
N ARG A 169 6.91 12.84 1.81
CA ARG A 169 6.53 12.90 3.24
C ARG A 169 5.26 13.72 3.45
N LEU A 170 5.11 14.86 2.75
CA LEU A 170 3.91 15.69 2.85
C LEU A 170 2.66 14.92 2.40
N VAL A 171 2.68 14.31 1.22
CA VAL A 171 1.53 13.56 0.68
C VAL A 171 1.11 12.44 1.62
N ARG A 172 2.09 11.67 2.13
CA ARG A 172 1.83 10.62 3.12
C ARG A 172 1.24 11.19 4.41
N ALA A 173 1.78 12.29 4.92
CA ALA A 173 1.34 12.91 6.16
C ALA A 173 -0.08 13.49 6.07
N ILE A 174 -0.46 14.09 4.94
CA ILE A 174 -1.82 14.59 4.71
C ILE A 174 -2.80 13.42 4.85
N GLU A 175 -2.62 12.34 4.10
CA GLU A 175 -3.53 11.19 4.13
C GLU A 175 -3.61 10.57 5.53
N GLN A 176 -2.47 10.35 6.19
CA GLN A 176 -2.41 9.77 7.53
C GLN A 176 -3.12 10.63 8.58
N ARG A 177 -2.99 11.95 8.52
CA ARG A 177 -3.65 12.88 9.45
C ARG A 177 -5.15 12.98 9.23
N LEU A 178 -5.59 12.87 7.97
CA LEU A 178 -7.02 12.88 7.64
C LEU A 178 -7.67 11.57 8.03
N ASN A 179 -7.07 10.41 7.72
CA ASN A 179 -7.64 9.11 8.06
C ASN A 179 -7.40 8.65 9.50
N GLY A 180 -6.45 9.27 10.21
CA GLY A 180 -6.16 9.03 11.63
C GLY A 180 -6.98 9.87 12.62
N ARG A 181 -7.90 10.70 12.14
CA ARG A 181 -8.80 11.51 12.99
C ARG A 181 -9.89 10.67 13.66
N ASP A 182 -10.53 11.23 14.69
CA ASP A 182 -11.77 10.65 15.21
C ASP A 182 -12.94 10.96 14.27
N ARG A 183 -13.29 9.98 13.44
CA ARG A 183 -14.29 10.14 12.36
C ARG A 183 -15.71 10.34 12.88
N GLY A 184 -15.96 10.07 14.17
CA GLY A 184 -17.27 10.32 14.77
C GLY A 184 -17.49 11.78 15.19
N SER A 185 -16.41 12.57 15.34
CA SER A 185 -16.47 13.91 15.92
C SER A 185 -15.66 14.98 15.17
N ASP A 186 -14.50 14.62 14.61
CA ASP A 186 -13.62 15.50 13.84
C ASP A 186 -13.95 15.39 12.34
N HIS A 187 -14.80 16.30 11.85
CA HIS A 187 -15.28 16.33 10.46
C HIS A 187 -15.82 14.96 9.98
N PRO A 188 -16.97 14.51 10.51
CA PRO A 188 -17.58 13.23 10.11
C PRO A 188 -18.03 13.24 8.64
N ALA A 189 -18.23 14.43 8.04
CA ALA A 189 -18.55 14.55 6.63
C ALA A 189 -17.42 14.11 5.69
N TRP A 190 -16.15 14.07 6.14
CA TRP A 190 -15.05 13.63 5.27
C TRP A 190 -15.04 12.10 5.16
N GLY A 191 -15.30 11.57 3.98
CA GLY A 191 -15.14 10.15 3.68
C GLY A 191 -13.68 9.70 3.72
N GLU A 192 -13.49 8.39 3.77
CA GLU A 192 -12.16 7.78 3.76
C GLU A 192 -11.55 7.62 2.37
N ASP A 193 -12.35 7.78 1.32
CA ASP A 193 -11.85 7.88 -0.05
C ASP A 193 -11.26 9.28 -0.30
N ILE A 194 -9.97 9.35 -0.01
CA ILE A 194 -9.14 10.53 -0.16
C ILE A 194 -8.02 10.19 -1.13
N LYS A 195 -8.00 10.82 -2.30
CA LYS A 195 -6.89 10.73 -3.26
C LYS A 195 -6.15 12.04 -3.30
N ILE A 196 -4.84 11.99 -3.08
CA ILE A 196 -3.98 13.17 -3.11
C ILE A 196 -3.04 13.03 -4.30
N MET A 197 -3.03 14.05 -5.14
CA MET A 197 -2.04 14.24 -6.21
C MET A 197 -1.26 15.52 -5.91
N ALA A 198 0.06 15.41 -5.90
CA ALA A 198 0.96 16.53 -5.68
C ALA A 198 1.92 16.66 -6.87
N VAL A 199 2.01 17.86 -7.42
CA VAL A 199 2.90 18.20 -8.53
C VAL A 199 3.74 19.39 -8.11
N ARG A 200 5.06 19.18 -8.03
CA ARG A 200 6.03 20.23 -7.76
C ARG A 200 6.80 20.54 -9.04
N ASN A 201 6.92 21.83 -9.35
CA ASN A 201 7.75 22.35 -10.42
C ASN A 201 8.58 23.53 -9.88
N GLY A 202 9.87 23.28 -9.64
CA GLY A 202 10.73 24.21 -8.92
C GLY A 202 10.21 24.46 -7.50
N SER A 203 9.88 25.71 -7.20
CA SER A 203 9.28 26.15 -5.93
C SER A 203 7.75 26.09 -5.91
N HIS A 204 7.11 25.90 -7.06
CA HIS A 204 5.64 25.85 -7.14
C HIS A 204 5.14 24.46 -6.79
N LEU A 205 4.13 24.39 -5.91
CA LEU A 205 3.46 23.16 -5.51
C LEU A 205 1.95 23.27 -5.75
N ASP A 206 1.44 22.36 -6.56
CA ASP A 206 0.01 22.12 -6.76
C ASP A 206 -0.40 20.83 -6.03
N LEU A 207 -1.33 20.96 -5.08
CA LEU A 207 -1.95 19.86 -4.36
C LEU A 207 -3.42 19.73 -4.80
N THR A 208 -3.77 18.61 -5.41
CA THR A 208 -5.15 18.26 -5.74
C THR A 208 -5.62 17.12 -4.83
N ILE A 209 -6.67 17.37 -4.06
CA ILE A 209 -7.24 16.40 -3.13
C ILE A 209 -8.68 16.12 -3.57
N ALA A 210 -8.96 14.87 -3.94
CA ALA A 210 -10.32 14.37 -4.07
C ALA A 210 -10.70 13.71 -2.74
N CYS A 211 -11.75 14.19 -2.09
CA CYS A 211 -12.28 13.67 -0.83
C CYS A 211 -13.78 13.50 -0.98
N ALA A 212 -14.24 12.24 -0.90
CA ALA A 212 -15.66 11.93 -0.87
C ALA A 212 -16.31 12.61 0.35
N MET A 213 -17.39 13.38 0.16
CA MET A 213 -18.12 13.98 1.28
C MET A 213 -19.39 13.20 1.56
N ILE A 214 -19.66 12.88 2.82
CA ILE A 214 -20.80 12.04 3.21
C ILE A 214 -22.04 12.92 3.42
N GLY A 215 -23.03 12.77 2.54
CA GLY A 215 -24.24 13.60 2.54
C GLY A 215 -25.09 13.47 3.80
N GLY A 216 -25.02 12.33 4.49
CA GLY A 216 -25.69 12.12 5.79
C GLY A 216 -25.29 13.10 6.89
N PHE A 217 -24.12 13.75 6.77
CA PHE A 217 -23.62 14.73 7.73
C PHE A 217 -23.74 16.18 7.25
N LEU A 218 -24.36 16.43 6.10
CA LEU A 218 -24.42 17.74 5.44
C LEU A 218 -25.88 18.12 5.19
N ALA A 219 -26.34 19.26 5.70
CA ALA A 219 -27.70 19.73 5.48
C ALA A 219 -27.91 20.35 4.08
N GLY A 220 -26.84 20.81 3.43
CA GLY A 220 -26.91 21.45 2.12
C GLY A 220 -25.55 21.77 1.51
N ILE A 221 -25.58 22.54 0.42
CA ILE A 221 -24.38 22.93 -0.32
C ILE A 221 -23.46 23.86 0.49
N ASP A 222 -24.02 24.71 1.35
CA ASP A 222 -23.22 25.63 2.16
C ASP A 222 -22.34 24.84 3.14
N ASP A 223 -22.91 23.87 3.88
CA ASP A 223 -22.15 22.94 4.74
C ASP A 223 -21.05 22.20 3.96
N TYR A 224 -21.34 21.75 2.74
CA TYR A 224 -20.35 21.10 1.87
C TYR A 224 -19.16 22.03 1.56
N LEU A 225 -19.43 23.29 1.24
CA LEU A 225 -18.40 24.29 0.94
C LEU A 225 -17.60 24.69 2.17
N GLU A 226 -18.23 24.71 3.35
CA GLU A 226 -17.55 24.90 4.64
C GLU A 226 -16.60 23.74 4.94
N GLU A 227 -17.05 22.49 4.79
CA GLU A 227 -16.22 21.29 4.97
C GLU A 227 -15.05 21.24 3.99
N LYS A 228 -15.30 21.59 2.73
CA LYS A 228 -14.27 21.73 1.69
C LYS A 228 -13.22 22.78 2.07
N SER A 229 -13.65 23.90 2.66
CA SER A 229 -12.76 24.97 3.11
C SER A 229 -11.94 24.58 4.33
N ALA A 230 -12.56 23.89 5.30
CA ALA A 230 -11.89 23.35 6.47
C ALA A 230 -10.81 22.32 6.08
N LEU A 231 -11.11 21.44 5.13
CA LEU A 231 -10.14 20.49 4.58
C LEU A 231 -8.95 21.20 3.92
N ALA A 232 -9.22 22.22 3.11
CA ALA A 232 -8.16 23.01 2.48
C ALA A 232 -7.25 23.71 3.51
N ALA A 233 -7.81 24.20 4.61
CA ALA A 233 -7.04 24.80 5.71
C ALA A 233 -6.13 23.76 6.39
N ARG A 234 -6.67 22.57 6.73
CA ARG A 234 -5.89 21.48 7.35
C ARG A 234 -4.76 20.98 6.46
N VAL A 235 -4.99 20.90 5.14
CA VAL A 235 -3.95 20.57 4.16
C VAL A 235 -2.88 21.66 4.11
N ARG A 236 -3.26 22.94 4.12
CA ARG A 236 -2.31 24.08 4.09
C ARG A 236 -1.42 24.12 5.32
N ASP A 237 -1.98 23.86 6.50
CA ASP A 237 -1.22 23.77 7.74
C ASP A 237 -0.22 22.62 7.69
N CYS A 238 -0.62 21.48 7.12
CA CYS A 238 0.28 20.36 6.89
C CYS A 238 1.40 20.74 5.90
N ALA A 239 1.07 21.31 4.74
CA ALA A 239 2.05 21.73 3.73
C ALA A 239 3.11 22.68 4.29
N SER A 240 2.69 23.65 5.09
CA SER A 240 3.58 24.60 5.76
C SER A 240 4.60 23.91 6.67
N GLN A 241 4.20 22.87 7.43
CA GLN A 241 5.09 22.10 8.30
C GLN A 241 6.14 21.27 7.55
N TYR A 242 5.89 20.96 6.26
CA TYR A 242 6.82 20.20 5.41
C TYR A 242 7.63 21.10 4.47
N GLY A 243 7.60 22.43 4.67
CA GLY A 243 8.42 23.38 3.91
C GLY A 243 7.74 23.94 2.66
N PHE A 244 6.41 23.84 2.57
CA PHE A 244 5.62 24.38 1.45
C PHE A 244 4.56 25.39 1.93
N PRO A 245 4.99 26.56 2.48
CA PRO A 245 4.06 27.59 2.96
C PRO A 245 3.24 28.23 1.83
N GLU A 246 3.81 28.28 0.63
CA GLU A 246 3.15 28.77 -0.58
C GLU A 246 2.84 27.56 -1.48
N CYS A 247 1.59 27.11 -1.46
CA CYS A 247 1.10 26.06 -2.35
C CYS A 247 -0.32 26.36 -2.81
N HIS A 248 -0.63 25.92 -4.02
CA HIS A 248 -1.99 25.93 -4.55
C HIS A 248 -2.68 24.63 -4.15
N ILE A 249 -3.86 24.74 -3.54
CA ILE A 249 -4.63 23.61 -3.02
C ILE A 249 -6.01 23.63 -3.67
N ALA A 250 -6.30 22.57 -4.43
CA ALA A 250 -7.60 22.31 -5.00
C ALA A 250 -8.23 21.11 -4.31
N ILE A 251 -9.30 21.34 -3.54
CA ILE A 251 -10.15 20.27 -3.02
C ILE A 251 -11.26 20.01 -4.05
N ASN A 252 -11.55 18.75 -4.36
CA ASN A 252 -12.63 18.33 -5.24
C ASN A 252 -12.74 19.23 -6.50
N ALA A 253 -11.66 19.24 -7.29
CA ALA A 253 -11.49 20.17 -8.41
C ALA A 253 -12.54 20.00 -9.53
N ALA A 254 -13.27 18.88 -9.55
CA ALA A 254 -14.33 18.60 -10.50
C ALA A 254 -15.71 19.14 -10.08
N ASP A 255 -15.83 19.74 -8.88
CA ASP A 255 -17.10 20.29 -8.42
C ASP A 255 -17.55 21.48 -9.29
N ASP A 256 -18.85 21.54 -9.53
CA ASP A 256 -19.59 22.69 -10.02
C ASP A 256 -20.78 22.96 -9.09
N PRO A 257 -20.59 23.74 -8.01
CA PRO A 257 -21.65 24.04 -7.05
C PRO A 257 -22.86 24.74 -7.67
N ALA A 258 -22.69 25.48 -8.77
CA ALA A 258 -23.77 26.21 -9.42
C ALA A 258 -24.78 25.28 -10.09
N SER A 259 -24.33 24.13 -10.60
CA SER A 259 -25.21 23.07 -11.11
C SER A 259 -25.57 22.01 -10.07
N GLY A 260 -25.01 22.10 -8.85
CA GLY A 260 -25.16 21.10 -7.78
C GLY A 260 -24.34 19.83 -8.00
N SER A 261 -23.43 19.81 -8.99
CA SER A 261 -22.54 18.68 -9.25
C SER A 261 -21.36 18.74 -8.30
N VAL A 262 -21.45 18.04 -7.17
CA VAL A 262 -20.40 17.98 -6.14
C VAL A 262 -20.05 16.55 -5.78
N TYR A 263 -18.84 16.33 -5.25
CA TYR A 263 -18.40 15.00 -4.82
C TYR A 263 -19.05 14.53 -3.51
N LEU A 264 -20.34 14.18 -3.60
CA LEU A 264 -21.17 13.68 -2.51
C LEU A 264 -21.29 12.15 -2.57
N THR A 265 -21.29 11.50 -1.42
CA THR A 265 -21.43 10.05 -1.25
C THR A 265 -22.35 9.72 -0.07
N VAL A 266 -22.86 8.50 -0.01
CA VAL A 266 -23.62 7.93 1.10
C VAL A 266 -22.68 7.29 2.12
N THR A 267 -21.61 6.66 1.65
CA THR A 267 -20.77 5.72 2.41
C THR A 267 -19.34 6.19 2.65
N GLY A 268 -18.92 7.30 2.02
CA GLY A 268 -17.57 7.84 2.14
C GLY A 268 -16.56 7.22 1.18
N THR A 269 -17.00 6.45 0.19
CA THR A 269 -16.16 5.87 -0.87
C THR A 269 -16.83 5.98 -2.24
N SER A 270 -16.07 6.28 -3.30
CA SER A 270 -16.59 6.30 -4.68
C SER A 270 -17.02 4.93 -5.18
N ALA A 271 -16.60 3.86 -4.51
CA ALA A 271 -17.02 2.49 -4.79
C ALA A 271 -18.56 2.35 -4.82
N GLU A 272 -19.30 3.18 -4.10
CA GLU A 272 -20.77 3.13 -4.13
C GLU A 272 -21.39 3.58 -5.46
N ALA A 273 -20.66 4.30 -6.31
CA ALA A 273 -21.17 5.01 -7.49
C ALA A 273 -20.42 4.65 -8.78
N GLY A 274 -19.93 3.41 -8.89
CA GLY A 274 -19.42 2.85 -10.14
C GLY A 274 -17.91 2.89 -10.34
N ASP A 275 -17.14 3.40 -9.38
CA ASP A 275 -15.68 3.26 -9.41
C ASP A 275 -15.27 1.84 -8.98
N ASP A 276 -14.51 1.18 -9.84
CA ASP A 276 -13.95 -0.15 -9.60
C ASP A 276 -12.57 -0.08 -8.94
N GLY A 277 -12.16 -1.17 -8.29
CA GLY A 277 -10.85 -1.30 -7.65
C GLY A 277 -10.18 -2.63 -7.93
N GLN A 278 -8.84 -2.66 -7.92
CA GLN A 278 -8.08 -3.89 -8.09
C GLN A 278 -6.78 -3.90 -7.29
N VAL A 279 -6.40 -5.07 -6.77
CA VAL A 279 -5.10 -5.28 -6.10
C VAL A 279 -3.95 -4.84 -6.99
N GLY A 280 -2.99 -4.12 -6.41
CA GLY A 280 -1.77 -3.69 -7.08
C GLY A 280 -1.93 -2.46 -7.97
N ARG A 281 -3.12 -1.86 -8.06
CA ARG A 281 -3.39 -0.61 -8.79
C ARG A 281 -3.30 0.65 -7.90
N GLY A 282 -3.05 0.45 -6.62
CA GLY A 282 -2.85 1.48 -5.62
C GLY A 282 -1.38 1.84 -5.38
N ASN A 283 -1.09 2.18 -4.12
CA ASN A 283 0.21 2.61 -3.64
C ASN A 283 1.28 1.50 -3.75
N ARG A 284 2.56 1.88 -3.73
CA ARG A 284 3.68 0.93 -3.55
C ARG A 284 3.91 0.67 -2.06
N VAL A 285 4.83 -0.22 -1.70
CA VAL A 285 5.08 -0.62 -0.30
C VAL A 285 5.49 0.52 0.63
N ASN A 286 5.96 1.65 0.09
CA ASN A 286 6.28 2.87 0.85
C ASN A 286 5.05 3.75 1.12
N GLY A 287 3.88 3.36 0.60
CA GLY A 287 2.63 4.10 0.71
C GLY A 287 2.36 5.12 -0.39
N LEU A 288 3.16 5.17 -1.45
CA LEU A 288 3.07 6.23 -2.46
C LEU A 288 3.15 5.68 -3.89
N ILE A 289 2.71 6.50 -4.84
CA ILE A 289 2.96 6.35 -6.28
C ILE A 289 3.88 7.51 -6.67
N THR A 290 5.10 7.18 -7.07
CA THR A 290 6.19 8.14 -7.28
C THR A 290 6.79 7.95 -8.67
N PRO A 291 6.15 8.44 -9.75
CA PRO A 291 6.62 8.23 -11.13
C PRO A 291 8.04 8.75 -11.40
N CYS A 292 8.54 9.71 -10.61
CA CYS A 292 9.93 10.19 -10.69
C CYS A 292 10.94 9.27 -9.99
N ARG A 293 10.50 8.15 -9.40
CA ARG A 293 11.33 7.13 -8.75
C ARG A 293 11.18 5.79 -9.46
N PRO A 294 12.19 4.91 -9.42
CA PRO A 294 12.00 3.52 -9.79
C PRO A 294 10.89 2.87 -8.95
N MET A 295 10.00 2.12 -9.58
CA MET A 295 8.91 1.42 -8.89
C MET A 295 8.81 -0.04 -9.37
N SER A 296 8.47 -0.94 -8.45
CA SER A 296 8.05 -2.29 -8.82
C SER A 296 6.55 -2.33 -9.11
N LEU A 297 6.19 -3.02 -10.19
CA LEU A 297 4.79 -3.31 -10.55
C LEU A 297 4.22 -4.49 -9.77
N GLU A 298 5.04 -5.19 -8.99
CA GLU A 298 4.58 -6.26 -8.13
C GLU A 298 3.61 -5.72 -7.06
N ALA A 299 2.39 -6.25 -7.05
CA ALA A 299 1.46 -6.03 -5.94
C ALA A 299 1.99 -6.76 -4.70
N ALA A 300 2.24 -6.07 -3.59
CA ALA A 300 2.72 -6.73 -2.37
C ALA A 300 1.57 -7.36 -1.56
N ALA A 301 0.40 -6.73 -1.55
CA ALA A 301 -0.77 -7.17 -0.81
C ALA A 301 -1.25 -8.57 -1.23
N GLY A 302 -1.55 -9.42 -0.24
CA GLY A 302 -2.13 -10.75 -0.46
C GLY A 302 -1.14 -11.84 -0.92
N LYS A 303 0.09 -11.47 -1.29
CA LYS A 303 1.15 -12.43 -1.59
C LYS A 303 1.65 -13.10 -0.31
N ASN A 304 2.01 -14.38 -0.41
CA ASN A 304 2.51 -15.12 0.74
C ASN A 304 3.81 -14.53 1.29
N PRO A 305 3.89 -14.27 2.59
CA PRO A 305 5.01 -13.56 3.19
C PRO A 305 6.28 -14.42 3.37
N VAL A 306 6.21 -15.73 3.09
CA VAL A 306 7.31 -16.68 3.32
C VAL A 306 8.22 -16.82 2.11
N SER A 307 7.64 -16.89 0.92
CA SER A 307 8.39 -17.23 -0.30
C SER A 307 8.23 -16.22 -1.43
N HIS A 308 7.25 -15.31 -1.35
CA HIS A 308 6.96 -14.42 -2.46
C HIS A 308 7.87 -13.19 -2.48
N VAL A 309 8.88 -13.23 -3.35
CA VAL A 309 9.87 -12.16 -3.48
C VAL A 309 9.29 -10.82 -3.94
N GLY A 310 8.24 -10.80 -4.76
CA GLY A 310 7.49 -9.56 -5.06
C GLY A 310 6.97 -8.81 -3.83
N LYS A 311 6.67 -9.51 -2.71
CA LYS A 311 6.35 -8.86 -1.42
C LYS A 311 7.62 -8.61 -0.60
N ILE A 312 8.41 -9.65 -0.40
CA ILE A 312 9.58 -9.62 0.50
C ILE A 312 10.62 -8.61 0.02
N TYR A 313 10.95 -8.59 -1.28
CA TYR A 313 12.01 -7.74 -1.82
C TYR A 313 11.61 -6.28 -1.91
N ASN A 314 10.33 -5.96 -2.13
CA ASN A 314 9.91 -4.56 -2.09
C ASN A 314 10.07 -3.97 -0.68
N VAL A 315 9.68 -4.74 0.34
CA VAL A 315 9.86 -4.32 1.75
C VAL A 315 11.35 -4.30 2.13
N LEU A 316 12.12 -5.33 1.76
CA LEU A 316 13.54 -5.43 2.06
C LEU A 316 14.35 -4.33 1.38
N ALA A 317 14.07 -4.02 0.11
CA ALA A 317 14.76 -2.95 -0.61
C ALA A 317 14.54 -1.59 0.07
N THR A 318 13.33 -1.33 0.57
CA THR A 318 13.02 -0.12 1.33
C THR A 318 13.81 -0.08 2.64
N GLN A 319 13.80 -1.17 3.42
CA GLN A 319 14.54 -1.26 4.69
C GLN A 319 16.06 -1.14 4.50
N LEU A 320 16.61 -1.72 3.42
CA LEU A 320 18.03 -1.60 3.08
C LEU A 320 18.39 -0.15 2.74
N ALA A 321 17.57 0.53 1.92
CA ALA A 321 17.80 1.94 1.59
C ALA A 321 17.77 2.82 2.86
N GLU A 322 16.78 2.64 3.73
CA GLU A 322 16.65 3.35 5.00
C GLU A 322 17.86 3.10 5.91
N THR A 323 18.27 1.83 6.04
CA THR A 323 19.41 1.44 6.87
C THR A 323 20.70 2.08 6.36
N LEU A 324 20.96 2.04 5.04
CA LEU A 324 22.14 2.64 4.43
C LEU A 324 22.23 4.14 4.72
N VAL A 325 21.15 4.88 4.50
CA VAL A 325 21.09 6.34 4.76
C VAL A 325 21.27 6.65 6.24
N SER A 326 20.69 5.84 7.14
CA SER A 326 20.79 6.07 8.59
C SER A 326 22.15 5.70 9.19
N ALA A 327 22.80 4.66 8.66
CA ALA A 327 23.99 4.06 9.27
C ALA A 327 25.30 4.62 8.68
N ILE A 328 25.27 5.13 7.44
CA ILE A 328 26.43 5.69 6.76
C ILE A 328 26.18 7.19 6.54
N ALA A 329 26.80 8.02 7.37
CA ALA A 329 26.63 9.47 7.35
C ALA A 329 26.95 10.12 5.98
N ASP A 330 27.85 9.51 5.21
CA ASP A 330 28.23 9.97 3.87
C ASP A 330 27.20 9.64 2.77
N ILE A 331 26.18 8.83 3.06
CA ILE A 331 25.08 8.55 2.13
C ILE A 331 23.93 9.52 2.39
N ASP A 332 23.58 10.28 1.37
CA ASP A 332 22.47 11.22 1.41
C ASP A 332 21.15 10.57 1.01
N HIS A 333 21.15 9.86 -0.12
CA HIS A 333 20.02 9.14 -0.66
C HIS A 333 20.47 7.79 -1.20
N ALA A 334 19.59 6.79 -1.12
CA ALA A 334 19.81 5.44 -1.64
C ALA A 334 18.57 4.96 -2.38
N HIS A 335 18.76 4.44 -3.59
CA HIS A 335 17.78 3.57 -4.27
C HIS A 335 18.32 2.15 -4.25
N CYS A 336 17.48 1.19 -3.88
CA CYS A 336 17.80 -0.23 -3.81
C CYS A 336 16.89 -1.01 -4.74
N LEU A 337 17.48 -1.87 -5.56
CA LEU A 337 16.80 -2.83 -6.41
C LEU A 337 17.34 -4.23 -6.13
N LEU A 338 16.43 -5.18 -5.92
CA LEU A 338 16.73 -6.58 -5.66
C LEU A 338 16.05 -7.43 -6.73
N VAL A 339 16.77 -8.37 -7.36
CA VAL A 339 16.21 -9.30 -8.35
C VAL A 339 16.32 -10.73 -7.83
N SER A 340 15.24 -11.50 -7.87
CA SER A 340 15.27 -12.93 -7.52
C SER A 340 15.52 -13.79 -8.75
N LYS A 341 15.86 -15.06 -8.51
CA LYS A 341 15.71 -16.14 -9.48
C LYS A 341 14.81 -17.19 -8.85
N ILE A 342 13.77 -17.64 -9.56
CA ILE A 342 12.87 -18.69 -9.06
C ILE A 342 13.66 -19.92 -8.61
N GLY A 343 13.34 -20.44 -7.42
CA GLY A 343 14.00 -21.59 -6.81
C GLY A 343 15.34 -21.31 -6.10
N ALA A 344 15.87 -20.08 -6.16
CA ALA A 344 16.99 -19.66 -5.32
C ALA A 344 16.52 -19.31 -3.89
N PRO A 345 17.37 -19.40 -2.85
CA PRO A 345 17.02 -18.91 -1.52
C PRO A 345 16.61 -17.44 -1.55
N ILE A 346 15.57 -17.06 -0.80
CA ILE A 346 15.11 -15.65 -0.77
C ILE A 346 16.18 -14.70 -0.23
N SER A 347 17.11 -15.17 0.61
CA SER A 347 18.25 -14.40 1.12
C SER A 347 19.38 -14.24 0.10
N GLU A 348 19.29 -14.87 -1.07
CA GLU A 348 20.31 -14.87 -2.12
C GLU A 348 19.76 -14.30 -3.44
N PRO A 349 19.49 -12.98 -3.51
CA PRO A 349 19.09 -12.34 -4.75
C PRO A 349 20.14 -12.55 -5.85
N ALA A 350 19.68 -12.65 -7.09
CA ALA A 350 20.53 -12.75 -8.27
C ALA A 350 21.36 -11.46 -8.50
N LEU A 351 20.83 -10.31 -8.08
CA LEU A 351 21.50 -9.02 -8.11
C LEU A 351 20.95 -8.11 -7.02
N VAL A 352 21.84 -7.38 -6.35
CA VAL A 352 21.53 -6.17 -5.59
C VAL A 352 22.13 -4.97 -6.32
N HIS A 353 21.31 -4.02 -6.71
CA HIS A 353 21.77 -2.76 -7.31
C HIS A 353 21.43 -1.59 -6.39
N LEU A 354 22.46 -0.85 -6.01
CA LEU A 354 22.38 0.36 -5.20
C LEU A 354 22.77 1.57 -6.03
N ARG A 355 21.91 2.59 -6.05
CA ARG A 355 22.25 3.92 -6.53
C ARG A 355 22.36 4.85 -5.33
N LEU A 356 23.52 5.46 -5.13
CA LEU A 356 23.80 6.25 -3.94
C LEU A 356 24.12 7.70 -4.33
N ALA A 357 23.48 8.64 -3.66
CA ALA A 357 23.89 10.04 -3.63
C ALA A 357 24.74 10.23 -2.37
N THR A 358 25.91 10.83 -2.52
CA THR A 358 26.88 10.97 -1.43
C THR A 358 27.02 12.40 -0.98
N ARG A 359 27.34 12.60 0.30
CA ARG A 359 27.65 13.89 0.89
C ARG A 359 29.14 14.17 0.79
N ASN A 360 29.52 15.46 0.87
CA ASN A 360 30.90 15.92 1.09
C ASN A 360 31.96 15.36 0.11
N GLY A 361 31.55 14.97 -1.11
CA GLY A 361 32.47 14.41 -2.11
C GLY A 361 32.96 12.98 -1.80
N ALA A 362 32.30 12.24 -0.90
CA ALA A 362 32.65 10.85 -0.62
C ALA A 362 32.51 9.99 -1.90
N SER A 363 33.56 9.24 -2.22
CA SER A 363 33.58 8.39 -3.41
C SER A 363 32.89 7.05 -3.14
N LEU A 364 32.21 6.51 -4.15
CA LEU A 364 31.57 5.19 -4.05
C LEU A 364 32.58 4.07 -3.74
N ALA A 365 33.86 4.24 -4.12
CA ALA A 365 34.92 3.30 -3.82
C ALA A 365 35.19 3.19 -2.31
N GLN A 366 35.17 4.31 -1.58
CA GLN A 366 35.34 4.33 -0.13
C GLN A 366 34.14 3.71 0.60
N LEU A 367 32.94 3.91 0.05
CA LEU A 367 31.69 3.41 0.64
C LEU A 367 31.42 1.93 0.32
N ARG A 368 32.15 1.32 -0.63
CA ARG A 368 31.88 -0.05 -1.08
C ARG A 368 31.83 -1.05 0.06
N ASN A 369 32.89 -1.15 0.86
CA ASN A 369 32.98 -2.14 1.93
C ASN A 369 31.89 -1.97 3.01
N PRO A 370 31.64 -0.77 3.58
CA PRO A 370 30.57 -0.62 4.58
C PRO A 370 29.18 -0.85 3.98
N VAL A 371 28.95 -0.47 2.71
CA VAL A 371 27.68 -0.75 2.01
C VAL A 371 27.48 -2.25 1.81
N GLU A 372 28.49 -2.97 1.31
CA GLU A 372 28.42 -4.42 1.09
C GLU A 372 28.19 -5.18 2.42
N ALA A 373 28.82 -4.73 3.51
CA ALA A 373 28.62 -5.30 4.84
C ALA A 373 27.17 -5.13 5.33
N LEU A 374 26.59 -3.93 5.22
CA LEU A 374 25.21 -3.67 5.61
C LEU A 374 24.19 -4.43 4.75
N VAL A 375 24.42 -4.51 3.44
CA VAL A 375 23.58 -5.31 2.55
C VAL A 375 23.64 -6.78 2.93
N SER A 376 24.83 -7.32 3.19
CA SER A 376 25.00 -8.71 3.59
C SER A 376 24.28 -9.02 4.91
N ASP A 377 24.41 -8.14 5.91
CA ASP A 377 23.68 -8.23 7.18
C ASP A 377 22.16 -8.17 6.97
N GLY A 378 21.66 -7.20 6.20
CA GLY A 378 20.22 -7.10 5.91
C GLY A 378 19.66 -8.32 5.17
N LEU A 379 20.41 -8.87 4.21
CA LEU A 379 20.02 -10.11 3.52
C LEU A 379 20.01 -11.33 4.46
N SER A 380 20.96 -11.41 5.39
CA SER A 380 20.98 -12.48 6.41
C SER A 380 19.78 -12.43 7.36
N ARG A 381 19.19 -11.24 7.58
CA ARG A 381 17.99 -11.04 8.42
C ARG A 381 16.67 -11.19 7.67
N THR A 382 16.69 -11.63 6.40
CA THR A 382 15.48 -11.93 5.63
C THR A 382 14.49 -12.86 6.37
N PRO A 383 14.91 -13.90 7.11
CA PRO A 383 13.99 -14.72 7.90
C PRO A 383 13.22 -13.94 8.98
N GLU A 384 13.84 -12.93 9.61
CA GLU A 384 13.17 -12.07 10.59
C GLU A 384 12.10 -11.20 9.92
N LEU A 385 12.41 -10.67 8.73
CA LEU A 385 11.44 -9.93 7.92
C LEU A 385 10.24 -10.82 7.54
N VAL A 386 10.48 -12.05 7.12
CA VAL A 386 9.42 -13.04 6.83
C VAL A 386 8.54 -13.26 8.06
N ALA A 387 9.12 -13.43 9.25
CA ALA A 387 8.35 -13.62 10.48
C ALA A 387 7.48 -12.39 10.80
N ARG A 388 8.01 -11.17 10.64
CA ARG A 388 7.28 -9.92 10.84
C ARG A 388 6.13 -9.74 9.83
N LEU A 389 6.39 -10.05 8.55
CA LEU A 389 5.36 -10.03 7.51
C LEU A 389 4.24 -11.05 7.78
N ALA A 390 4.59 -12.26 8.23
CA ALA A 390 3.61 -13.29 8.60
C ALA A 390 2.80 -12.91 9.84
N ALA A 391 3.40 -12.19 10.79
CA ALA A 391 2.73 -11.64 11.97
C ALA A 391 1.85 -10.41 11.66
N GLY A 392 2.00 -9.80 10.48
CA GLY A 392 1.27 -8.61 10.08
C GLY A 392 1.75 -7.32 10.75
N THR A 393 3.02 -7.26 11.18
CA THR A 393 3.63 -6.08 11.84
C THR A 393 4.38 -5.16 10.86
N VAL A 394 4.21 -5.38 9.56
CA VAL A 394 4.82 -4.59 8.49
C VAL A 394 3.75 -4.27 7.46
N ASP A 395 3.63 -2.98 7.14
CA ASP A 395 2.72 -2.48 6.11
C ASP A 395 3.29 -2.69 4.71
N VAL A 396 2.42 -2.78 3.71
CA VAL A 396 2.78 -3.16 2.34
C VAL A 396 2.11 -2.30 1.26
N PHE A 397 1.46 -1.19 1.63
CA PHE A 397 0.89 -0.16 0.74
C PHE A 397 0.48 1.11 1.52
#